data_AF-A0A2E4FRE6-F1
#
_entry.id   AF-A0A2E4FRE6-F1
#
_cell.length_a   1.000
_cell.length_b   1.000
_cell.length_c   1.000
_cell.angle_alpha   90.00
_cell.angle_beta   90.00
_cell.angle_gamma   90.00
#
_symmetry.space_group_name_H-M   'P 1'
#
loop_
_entity.id
_entity.type
_entity.pdbx_description
1 polymer ?
#
loop_
_entity_poly.entity_id
_entity_poly.type
_entity_poly.pdbx_seq_one_letter_code
_entity_poly.pdbx_strand_id
1 'polypeptide(L)'
;MLKLLTGAVGLACVIAPAAIAQPGSEPGPQLYQQHCALCHQDSGAGNPPTFPALNGNDQLGNAARIVRSITTGTSRMPPFPSLTAEDIASLAQYIRNAWANDFGGVTTEEVTAGLEGLEDTDSMASVWDGVFTETQATRGEAVYTGACAFCHGHRLNGAPDDPDMRSAPPLARARFLRIWDGRSLATLFAYTRATMPEDNPNSLTDQENVDVMAYMLSVGGMPEGDVELEADPRSLARVVIGPRP
;
A
#
# COMPACT_ATOMS: atom_id res chain seq x y z
N MET A 1 4.73 46.66 -59.61
CA MET A 1 5.75 46.51 -58.56
C MET A 1 5.17 45.67 -57.44
N LEU A 2 5.87 44.59 -57.13
CA LEU A 2 5.59 43.48 -56.23
C LEU A 2 5.50 43.91 -54.75
N LYS A 3 4.57 43.33 -53.98
CA LYS A 3 4.82 42.68 -52.67
C LYS A 3 3.50 42.18 -52.04
N LEU A 4 3.25 40.88 -52.18
CA LEU A 4 2.34 40.10 -51.33
C LEU A 4 3.05 39.83 -49.99
N LEU A 5 2.42 40.20 -48.87
CA LEU A 5 2.86 39.84 -47.51
C LEU A 5 1.97 38.69 -47.03
N THR A 6 2.43 37.46 -47.24
CA THR A 6 1.91 36.25 -46.57
C THR A 6 2.49 36.17 -45.17
N GLY A 7 1.66 36.41 -44.15
CA GLY A 7 2.00 36.16 -42.75
C GLY A 7 1.69 34.71 -42.38
N ALA A 8 2.73 33.89 -42.20
CA ALA A 8 2.61 32.56 -41.63
C ALA A 8 2.55 32.67 -40.11
N VAL A 9 1.39 32.35 -39.52
CA VAL A 9 1.24 32.15 -38.08
C VAL A 9 1.81 30.76 -37.76
N GLY A 10 3.04 30.72 -37.28
CA GLY A 10 3.67 29.49 -36.79
C GLY A 10 3.05 29.07 -35.46
N LEU A 11 2.35 27.94 -35.46
CA LEU A 11 1.91 27.26 -34.24
C LEU A 11 3.15 26.65 -33.58
N ALA A 12 3.71 27.33 -32.58
CA ALA A 12 4.79 26.78 -31.76
C ALA A 12 4.19 25.72 -30.82
N CYS A 13 4.36 24.45 -31.17
CA CYS A 13 4.06 23.34 -30.27
C CYS A 13 5.13 23.33 -29.18
N VAL A 14 4.77 23.79 -27.97
CA VAL A 14 5.64 23.69 -26.80
C VAL A 14 5.64 22.21 -26.39
N ILE A 15 6.68 21.49 -26.80
CA ILE A 15 6.90 20.12 -26.35
C ILE A 15 7.40 20.24 -24.90
N ALA A 16 6.51 20.02 -23.93
CA ALA A 16 6.92 19.84 -22.55
C ALA A 16 7.89 18.63 -22.50
N PRO A 17 9.07 18.75 -21.89
CA PRO A 17 9.97 17.63 -21.78
C PRO A 17 9.28 16.55 -20.94
N ALA A 18 9.08 15.37 -21.53
CA ALA A 18 8.75 14.18 -20.76
C ALA A 18 9.85 14.01 -19.70
N ALA A 19 9.46 13.94 -18.42
CA ALA A 19 10.38 13.61 -17.35
C ALA A 19 11.08 12.30 -17.72
N ILE A 20 12.39 12.36 -17.93
CA ILE A 20 13.20 11.20 -18.27
C ILE A 20 13.18 10.31 -17.02
N ALA A 21 12.51 9.16 -17.13
CA ALA A 21 12.60 8.11 -16.11
C ALA A 21 14.08 7.78 -15.88
N GLN A 22 14.53 7.88 -14.63
CA GLN A 22 15.89 7.54 -14.24
C GLN A 22 16.08 6.02 -14.45
N PRO A 23 17.21 5.55 -15.02
CA PRO A 23 17.44 4.13 -15.21
C PRO A 23 17.50 3.42 -13.85
N GLY A 24 16.57 2.49 -13.61
CA GLY A 24 16.51 1.66 -12.40
C GLY A 24 15.26 1.84 -11.53
N SER A 25 14.40 2.83 -11.79
CA SER A 25 13.14 2.99 -11.05
C SER A 25 11.93 2.43 -11.78
N GLU A 26 10.99 1.88 -11.02
CA GLU A 26 9.65 1.58 -11.54
C GLU A 26 8.89 2.89 -11.81
N PRO A 27 8.02 2.96 -12.83
CA PRO A 27 7.33 4.20 -13.11
C PRO A 27 6.27 4.49 -12.03
N GLY A 28 6.20 5.75 -11.60
CA GLY A 28 5.37 6.19 -10.47
C GLY A 28 3.89 5.76 -10.51
N PRO A 29 3.20 5.76 -11.67
CA PRO A 29 1.84 5.24 -11.76
C PRO A 29 1.73 3.75 -11.37
N GLN A 30 2.71 2.92 -11.73
CA GLN A 30 2.72 1.49 -11.41
C GLN A 30 2.94 1.28 -9.91
N LEU A 31 3.92 1.98 -9.33
CA LEU A 31 4.15 1.99 -7.88
C LEU A 31 2.89 2.44 -7.12
N TYR A 32 2.20 3.47 -7.61
CA TYR A 32 0.95 3.94 -7.02
C TYR A 32 -0.14 2.87 -7.03
N GLN A 33 -0.32 2.18 -8.16
CA GLN A 33 -1.30 1.11 -8.30
C GLN A 33 -1.00 -0.06 -7.35
N GLN A 34 0.28 -0.40 -7.20
CA GLN A 34 0.71 -1.49 -6.35
C GLN A 34 0.58 -1.16 -4.85
N HIS A 35 0.94 0.05 -4.43
CA HIS A 35 1.12 0.36 -3.00
C HIS A 35 0.08 1.33 -2.41
N CYS A 36 -0.51 2.21 -3.22
CA CYS A 36 -1.29 3.34 -2.72
C CYS A 36 -2.77 3.28 -3.08
N ALA A 37 -3.11 2.77 -4.26
CA ALA A 37 -4.47 2.80 -4.81
C ALA A 37 -5.49 2.02 -3.95
N LEU A 38 -5.05 1.02 -3.18
CA LEU A 38 -5.92 0.26 -2.26
C LEU A 38 -6.68 1.17 -1.28
N CYS A 39 -6.02 2.22 -0.78
CA CYS A 39 -6.60 3.16 0.17
C CYS A 39 -6.96 4.49 -0.50
N HIS A 40 -6.11 4.99 -1.40
CA HIS A 40 -6.27 6.30 -2.02
C HIS A 40 -7.08 6.30 -3.32
N GLN A 41 -7.47 5.13 -3.83
CA GLN A 41 -8.21 4.90 -5.08
C GLN A 41 -7.47 5.36 -6.34
N ASP A 42 -7.82 4.84 -7.51
CA ASP A 42 -7.18 5.21 -8.78
C ASP A 42 -7.29 6.71 -9.10
N SER A 43 -8.39 7.32 -8.69
CA SER A 43 -8.66 8.75 -8.87
C SER A 43 -7.98 9.65 -7.84
N GLY A 44 -7.30 9.07 -6.83
CA GLY A 44 -6.75 9.81 -5.71
C GLY A 44 -7.81 10.37 -4.76
N ALA A 45 -9.09 10.04 -4.92
CA ALA A 45 -10.15 10.59 -4.08
C ALA A 45 -10.13 10.02 -2.65
N GLY A 46 -9.57 8.82 -2.47
CA GLY A 46 -9.62 8.09 -1.21
C GLY A 46 -11.05 7.82 -0.75
N ASN A 47 -11.22 7.68 0.56
CA ASN A 47 -12.52 7.62 1.24
C ASN A 47 -12.44 8.46 2.53
N PRO A 48 -12.55 9.79 2.45
CA PRO A 48 -12.40 10.66 3.61
C PRO A 48 -13.50 10.39 4.67
N PRO A 49 -13.18 10.48 5.98
CA PRO A 49 -11.89 10.86 6.54
C PRO A 49 -10.91 9.69 6.70
N THR A 50 -11.33 8.45 6.46
CA THR A 50 -10.54 7.24 6.72
C THR A 50 -9.29 7.16 5.85
N PHE A 51 -9.44 7.39 4.55
CA PHE A 51 -8.34 7.50 3.59
C PHE A 51 -8.42 8.86 2.91
N PRO A 52 -7.47 9.77 3.15
CA PRO A 52 -7.58 11.14 2.67
C PRO A 52 -7.41 11.23 1.15
N ALA A 53 -8.03 12.25 0.57
CA ALA A 53 -7.86 12.59 -0.83
C ALA A 53 -6.43 13.09 -1.11
N LEU A 54 -5.87 12.61 -2.20
CA LEU A 54 -4.64 13.09 -2.82
C LEU A 54 -4.96 14.01 -4.02
N ASN A 55 -6.12 13.82 -4.67
CA ASN A 55 -6.53 14.72 -5.73
C ASN A 55 -6.95 16.09 -5.18
N GLY A 56 -6.51 17.18 -5.83
CA GLY A 56 -6.83 18.54 -5.40
C GLY A 56 -6.32 18.89 -4.00
N ASN A 57 -5.32 18.18 -3.49
CA ASN A 57 -4.80 18.37 -2.14
C ASN A 57 -3.56 19.27 -2.15
N ASP A 58 -3.75 20.54 -1.78
CA ASP A 58 -2.67 21.55 -1.73
C ASP A 58 -1.51 21.18 -0.79
N GLN A 59 -1.72 20.28 0.17
CA GLN A 59 -0.63 19.80 1.04
C GLN A 59 0.43 19.01 0.27
N LEU A 60 0.10 18.52 -0.92
CA LEU A 60 1.06 17.87 -1.81
C LEU A 60 2.07 18.85 -2.40
N GLY A 61 1.95 20.17 -2.17
CA GLY A 61 2.99 21.14 -2.49
C GLY A 61 4.31 20.89 -1.75
N ASN A 62 4.27 20.32 -0.55
CA ASN A 62 5.46 20.02 0.26
C ASN A 62 6.02 18.61 -0.04
N ALA A 63 7.04 18.54 -0.90
CA ALA A 63 7.65 17.26 -1.32
C ALA A 63 8.24 16.48 -0.12
N ALA A 64 8.95 17.16 0.77
CA ALA A 64 9.57 16.53 1.95
C ALA A 64 8.53 15.86 2.86
N ARG A 65 7.32 16.44 2.97
CA ARG A 65 6.22 15.82 3.72
C ARG A 65 5.76 14.51 3.07
N ILE A 66 5.63 14.47 1.75
CA ILE A 66 5.21 13.27 1.00
C ILE A 66 6.26 12.17 1.17
N VAL A 67 7.54 12.50 0.93
CA VAL A 67 8.67 11.58 1.08
C VAL A 67 8.68 10.98 2.48
N ARG A 68 8.55 11.81 3.52
CA ARG A 68 8.51 11.35 4.91
C ARG A 68 7.29 10.47 5.20
N SER A 69 6.11 10.82 4.71
CA SER A 69 4.91 10.00 4.88
C SER A 69 5.01 8.63 4.21
N ILE A 70 5.63 8.53 3.03
CA ILE A 70 5.87 7.25 2.35
C ILE A 70 6.91 6.42 3.12
N THR A 71 7.99 7.06 3.57
CA THR A 71 9.12 6.37 4.20
C THR A 71 8.77 5.85 5.60
N THR A 72 8.27 6.74 6.46
CA THR A 72 8.05 6.44 7.89
C THR A 72 6.60 6.09 8.22
N GLY A 73 5.71 6.15 7.24
CA GLY A 73 4.28 6.04 7.45
C GLY A 73 3.69 7.24 8.21
N THR A 74 2.43 7.11 8.58
CA THR A 74 1.70 7.98 9.50
C THR A 74 0.90 7.12 10.48
N SER A 75 0.00 7.70 11.30
CA SER A 75 -0.81 6.91 12.24
C SER A 75 -1.64 5.80 11.57
N ARG A 76 -2.02 5.94 10.29
CA ARG A 76 -2.84 4.96 9.56
C ARG A 76 -2.21 4.49 8.23
N MET A 77 -1.26 5.24 7.69
CA MET A 77 -0.55 4.86 6.47
C MET A 77 0.71 4.07 6.87
N PRO A 78 0.90 2.83 6.39
CA PRO A 78 2.10 2.06 6.72
C PRO A 78 3.36 2.70 6.10
N PRO A 79 4.55 2.42 6.64
CA PRO A 79 5.81 2.71 5.96
C PRO A 79 6.04 1.74 4.77
N PHE A 80 6.83 2.16 3.79
CA PHE A 80 7.16 1.39 2.59
C PHE A 80 8.68 1.17 2.45
N PRO A 81 9.32 0.38 3.34
CA PRO A 81 10.77 0.21 3.38
C PRO A 81 11.34 -0.53 2.16
N SER A 82 10.50 -1.17 1.35
CA SER A 82 10.90 -1.83 0.12
C SER A 82 11.16 -0.88 -1.06
N LEU A 83 10.69 0.37 -0.98
CA LEU A 83 10.84 1.35 -2.05
C LEU A 83 12.19 2.06 -1.94
N THR A 84 12.93 2.15 -3.04
CA THR A 84 14.20 2.89 -3.07
C THR A 84 13.97 4.41 -3.08
N ALA A 85 15.04 5.18 -2.92
CA ALA A 85 14.97 6.63 -3.08
C ALA A 85 14.50 7.03 -4.49
N GLU A 86 14.92 6.30 -5.54
CA GLU A 86 14.45 6.54 -6.91
C GLU A 86 12.96 6.20 -7.07
N ASP A 87 12.49 5.10 -6.48
CA ASP A 87 11.07 4.73 -6.51
C ASP A 87 10.21 5.77 -5.81
N ILE A 88 10.64 6.24 -4.63
CA ILE A 88 9.94 7.29 -3.87
C ILE A 88 9.92 8.60 -4.66
N ALA A 89 11.01 8.96 -5.35
CA ALA A 89 11.04 10.15 -6.21
C ALA A 89 10.04 10.04 -7.37
N SER A 90 10.05 8.90 -8.08
CA SER A 90 9.13 8.57 -9.18
C SER A 90 7.66 8.61 -8.72
N LEU A 91 7.36 7.98 -7.58
CA LEU A 91 6.02 7.93 -6.98
C LEU A 91 5.56 9.32 -6.49
N ALA A 92 6.41 10.05 -5.79
CA ALA A 92 6.10 11.40 -5.31
C ALA A 92 5.85 12.36 -6.48
N GLN A 93 6.66 12.27 -7.55
CA GLN A 93 6.44 13.03 -8.78
C GLN A 93 5.07 12.71 -9.40
N TYR A 94 4.69 11.43 -9.48
CA TYR A 94 3.35 11.05 -9.97
C TYR A 94 2.24 11.65 -9.09
N ILE A 95 2.26 11.43 -7.77
CA ILE A 95 1.20 11.91 -6.86
C ILE A 95 1.03 13.44 -6.91
N ARG A 96 2.14 14.17 -7.06
CA ARG A 96 2.17 15.64 -7.13
C ARG A 96 1.68 16.23 -8.44
N ASN A 97 1.60 15.43 -9.51
CA ASN A 97 1.29 15.91 -10.85
C ASN A 97 0.19 15.08 -11.55
N ALA A 98 -0.39 14.10 -10.85
CA ALA A 98 -1.54 13.34 -11.31
C ALA A 98 -2.84 14.13 -11.11
N TRP A 99 -3.85 13.73 -11.89
CA TRP A 99 -5.20 14.30 -11.86
C TRP A 99 -5.21 15.80 -12.21
N ALA A 100 -5.43 16.68 -11.22
CA ALA A 100 -5.43 18.13 -11.38
C ALA A 100 -4.31 18.80 -10.56
N ASN A 101 -3.40 18.01 -9.98
CA ASN A 101 -2.27 18.52 -9.22
C ASN A 101 -1.17 19.02 -10.17
N ASP A 102 -0.47 20.08 -9.79
CA ASP A 102 0.67 20.63 -10.53
C ASP A 102 1.65 21.30 -9.55
N PHE A 103 2.38 20.47 -8.79
CA PHE A 103 3.31 20.94 -7.77
C PHE A 103 4.78 20.87 -8.20
N GLY A 104 5.06 20.49 -9.45
CA GLY A 104 6.42 20.36 -9.96
C GLY A 104 7.11 19.06 -9.56
N GLY A 105 8.37 18.91 -10.02
CA GLY A 105 9.13 17.66 -9.90
C GLY A 105 9.66 17.37 -8.49
N VAL A 106 10.11 16.12 -8.33
CA VAL A 106 10.85 15.62 -7.16
C VAL A 106 12.02 14.81 -7.70
N THR A 107 13.22 15.08 -7.21
CA THR A 107 14.47 14.42 -7.64
C THR A 107 14.90 13.35 -6.63
N THR A 108 15.67 12.36 -7.08
CA THR A 108 16.25 11.35 -6.20
C THR A 108 17.15 11.99 -5.15
N GLU A 109 17.89 13.04 -5.49
CA GLU A 109 18.77 13.76 -4.58
C GLU A 109 18.00 14.43 -3.44
N GLU A 110 16.86 15.06 -3.74
CA GLU A 110 15.97 15.66 -2.73
C GLU A 110 15.38 14.58 -1.81
N VAL A 111 15.01 13.42 -2.36
CA VAL A 111 14.52 12.28 -1.57
C VAL A 111 15.62 11.79 -0.65
N THR A 112 16.79 11.43 -1.19
CA THR A 112 17.92 10.91 -0.41
C THR A 112 18.32 11.85 0.72
N ALA A 113 18.38 13.16 0.46
CA ALA A 113 18.64 14.15 1.51
C ALA A 113 17.54 14.18 2.59
N GLY A 114 16.28 13.98 2.20
CA GLY A 114 15.15 13.87 3.14
C GLY A 114 15.11 12.57 3.94
N LEU A 115 15.87 11.55 3.52
CA LEU A 115 15.98 10.25 4.19
C LEU A 115 17.17 10.15 5.15
N GLU A 116 18.06 11.15 5.18
CA GLU A 116 19.24 11.14 6.05
C GLU A 116 18.85 10.91 7.52
N GLY A 117 19.40 9.86 8.16
CA GLY A 117 19.09 9.50 9.54
C GLY A 117 17.73 8.81 9.75
N LEU A 118 17.00 8.51 8.66
CA LEU A 118 15.83 7.63 8.64
C LEU A 118 16.15 6.26 8.02
N GLU A 119 17.44 6.00 7.78
CA GLU A 119 17.91 4.75 7.20
C GLU A 119 17.59 3.58 8.13
N ASP A 120 17.06 2.53 7.52
CA ASP A 120 16.62 1.34 8.20
C ASP A 120 17.36 0.16 7.58
N THR A 121 18.17 -0.53 8.40
CA THR A 121 19.12 -1.53 7.89
C THR A 121 18.62 -2.96 8.02
N ASP A 122 17.42 -3.15 8.56
CA ASP A 122 16.82 -4.46 8.68
C ASP A 122 16.39 -4.98 7.30
N SER A 123 16.65 -6.26 7.05
CA SER A 123 16.30 -6.91 5.79
C SER A 123 14.80 -7.13 5.62
N MET A 124 14.32 -7.09 4.38
CA MET A 124 12.98 -7.55 4.02
C MET A 124 12.87 -9.08 4.20
N ALA A 125 11.68 -9.55 4.57
CA ALA A 125 11.31 -10.96 4.72
C ALA A 125 10.08 -11.29 3.89
N SER A 126 9.87 -12.57 3.60
CA SER A 126 8.66 -13.10 2.99
C SER A 126 7.74 -13.70 4.05
N VAL A 127 6.43 -13.68 3.80
CA VAL A 127 5.47 -14.50 4.56
C VAL A 127 5.79 -16.01 4.53
N TRP A 128 6.65 -16.46 3.63
CA TRP A 128 7.12 -17.85 3.53
C TRP A 128 8.31 -18.19 4.45
N ASP A 129 8.84 -17.22 5.19
CA ASP A 129 10.04 -17.40 6.03
C ASP A 129 9.73 -17.84 7.47
N GLY A 130 8.49 -18.26 7.77
CA GLY A 130 8.11 -18.67 9.12
C GLY A 130 7.91 -17.49 10.07
N VAL A 131 7.07 -16.53 9.67
CA VAL A 131 6.95 -15.21 10.33
C VAL A 131 5.95 -15.15 11.48
N PHE A 132 5.34 -16.27 11.85
CA PHE A 132 4.33 -16.37 12.91
C PHE A 132 4.42 -17.74 13.60
N THR A 133 3.89 -17.86 14.83
CA THR A 133 3.88 -19.12 15.57
C THR A 133 2.54 -19.87 15.46
N GLU A 134 2.55 -21.18 15.66
CA GLU A 134 1.34 -22.01 15.77
C GLU A 134 0.36 -21.47 16.83
N THR A 135 0.92 -21.08 17.99
CA THR A 135 0.12 -20.54 19.10
C THR A 135 -0.56 -19.24 18.69
N GLN A 136 0.14 -18.37 17.96
CA GLN A 136 -0.43 -17.12 17.45
C GLN A 136 -1.57 -17.39 16.45
N ALA A 137 -1.37 -18.30 15.49
CA ALA A 137 -2.41 -18.68 14.54
C ALA A 137 -3.64 -19.29 15.23
N THR A 138 -3.43 -20.08 16.29
CA THR A 138 -4.53 -20.67 17.09
C THR A 138 -5.36 -19.60 17.80
N ARG A 139 -4.73 -18.57 18.39
CA ARG A 139 -5.46 -17.43 18.97
C ARG A 139 -6.21 -16.66 17.88
N GLY A 140 -5.59 -16.49 16.72
CA GLY A 140 -6.18 -15.84 15.56
C GLY A 140 -7.44 -16.52 15.06
N GLU A 141 -7.47 -17.85 15.04
CA GLU A 141 -8.65 -18.63 14.64
C GLU A 141 -9.87 -18.32 15.53
N ALA A 142 -9.65 -18.22 16.85
CA ALA A 142 -10.71 -17.91 17.80
C ALA A 142 -11.30 -16.51 17.55
N VAL A 143 -10.45 -15.50 17.32
CA VAL A 143 -10.87 -14.14 16.97
C VAL A 143 -11.60 -14.13 15.62
N TYR A 144 -11.03 -14.80 14.60
CA TYR A 144 -11.58 -14.87 13.25
C TYR A 144 -13.00 -15.45 13.24
N THR A 145 -13.22 -16.52 14.00
CA THR A 145 -14.52 -17.21 14.08
C THR A 145 -15.62 -16.27 14.59
N GLY A 146 -15.31 -15.39 15.54
CA GLY A 146 -16.26 -14.43 16.10
C GLY A 146 -16.45 -13.16 15.27
N ALA A 147 -15.38 -12.63 14.67
CA ALA A 147 -15.38 -11.29 14.07
C ALA A 147 -15.42 -11.27 12.53
N CYS A 148 -14.94 -12.33 11.87
CA CYS A 148 -14.67 -12.30 10.43
C CYS A 148 -15.45 -13.35 9.63
N ALA A 149 -15.65 -14.53 10.23
CA ALA A 149 -16.15 -15.71 9.51
C ALA A 149 -17.55 -15.54 8.93
N PHE A 150 -18.40 -14.71 9.55
CA PHE A 150 -19.76 -14.45 9.08
C PHE A 150 -19.83 -13.83 7.67
N CYS A 151 -18.80 -13.09 7.27
CA CYS A 151 -18.72 -12.48 5.93
C CYS A 151 -17.67 -13.15 5.04
N HIS A 152 -16.54 -13.56 5.61
CA HIS A 152 -15.41 -14.11 4.84
C HIS A 152 -15.40 -15.64 4.74
N GLY A 153 -16.44 -16.30 5.27
CA GLY A 153 -16.62 -17.75 5.33
C GLY A 153 -15.80 -18.39 6.44
N HIS A 154 -16.25 -19.53 6.97
CA HIS A 154 -15.53 -20.23 8.06
C HIS A 154 -14.17 -20.76 7.63
N ARG A 155 -13.94 -20.89 6.32
CA ARG A 155 -12.68 -21.37 5.73
C ARG A 155 -11.88 -20.29 5.00
N LEU A 156 -12.20 -19.01 5.23
CA LEU A 156 -11.54 -17.85 4.59
C LEU A 156 -11.67 -17.85 3.06
N ASN A 157 -12.63 -18.61 2.53
CA ASN A 157 -12.84 -18.80 1.10
C ASN A 157 -13.76 -17.72 0.48
N GLY A 158 -14.32 -16.82 1.31
CA GLY A 158 -15.26 -15.78 0.89
C GLY A 158 -16.62 -16.31 0.41
N ALA A 159 -16.83 -17.62 0.48
CA ALA A 159 -18.06 -18.26 0.08
C ALA A 159 -18.97 -18.35 1.32
N PRO A 160 -20.26 -17.98 1.19
CA PRO A 160 -21.22 -18.24 2.26
C PRO A 160 -21.35 -19.77 2.42
N ASP A 161 -20.88 -20.27 3.55
CA ASP A 161 -21.06 -21.68 3.96
C ASP A 161 -22.44 -21.89 4.61
N ASP A 162 -23.18 -20.80 4.84
CA ASP A 162 -24.53 -20.72 5.42
C ASP A 162 -25.38 -19.70 4.63
N PRO A 163 -26.68 -19.95 4.40
CA PRO A 163 -27.56 -19.04 3.63
C PRO A 163 -27.72 -17.63 4.21
N ASP A 164 -27.50 -17.44 5.52
CA ASP A 164 -27.61 -16.14 6.17
C ASP A 164 -26.30 -15.34 6.13
N MET A 165 -25.21 -15.94 5.64
CA MET A 165 -23.91 -15.27 5.51
C MET A 165 -23.88 -14.28 4.33
N ARG A 166 -23.24 -13.14 4.57
CA ARG A 166 -22.87 -12.21 3.50
C ARG A 166 -21.65 -12.75 2.76
N SER A 167 -21.55 -12.50 1.45
CA SER A 167 -20.33 -12.80 0.72
C SER A 167 -19.36 -11.62 0.78
N ALA A 168 -18.14 -11.89 1.23
CA ALA A 168 -17.01 -10.98 1.16
C ALA A 168 -15.80 -11.66 0.46
N PRO A 169 -14.76 -10.91 0.06
CA PRO A 169 -13.60 -11.50 -0.59
C PRO A 169 -12.91 -12.57 0.26
N PRO A 170 -12.30 -13.61 -0.37
CA PRO A 170 -11.50 -14.61 0.34
C PRO A 170 -10.27 -13.97 0.99
N LEU A 171 -9.91 -14.48 2.16
CA LEU A 171 -8.82 -13.99 3.00
C LEU A 171 -7.59 -14.90 3.00
N ALA A 172 -7.60 -15.98 2.21
CA ALA A 172 -6.46 -16.86 2.05
C ALA A 172 -6.31 -17.36 0.60
N ARG A 173 -5.12 -17.92 0.31
CA ARG A 173 -4.80 -18.66 -0.93
C ARG A 173 -4.79 -17.78 -2.20
N ALA A 174 -4.88 -18.41 -3.37
CA ALA A 174 -4.66 -17.77 -4.67
C ALA A 174 -5.55 -16.54 -4.94
N ARG A 175 -6.79 -16.51 -4.43
CA ARG A 175 -7.68 -15.37 -4.63
C ARG A 175 -7.29 -14.16 -3.79
N PHE A 176 -6.79 -14.39 -2.57
CA PHE A 176 -6.21 -13.36 -1.71
C PHE A 176 -4.98 -12.74 -2.39
N LEU A 177 -4.09 -13.56 -2.94
CA LEU A 177 -2.87 -13.06 -3.61
C LEU A 177 -3.15 -12.12 -4.79
N ARG A 178 -4.30 -12.20 -5.46
CA ARG A 178 -4.65 -11.25 -6.54
C ARG A 178 -4.73 -9.79 -6.08
N ILE A 179 -4.99 -9.57 -4.80
CA ILE A 179 -5.08 -8.23 -4.21
C ILE A 179 -3.83 -7.92 -3.38
N TRP A 180 -3.24 -8.94 -2.75
CA TRP A 180 -2.23 -8.72 -1.71
C TRP A 180 -0.79 -9.03 -2.13
N ASP A 181 -0.56 -9.66 -3.28
CA ASP A 181 0.79 -9.90 -3.80
C ASP A 181 1.59 -8.59 -3.93
N GLY A 182 2.84 -8.63 -3.47
CA GLY A 182 3.76 -7.50 -3.44
C GLY A 182 3.48 -6.43 -2.37
N ARG A 183 2.44 -6.60 -1.53
CA ARG A 183 2.15 -5.70 -0.40
C ARG A 183 2.71 -6.26 0.91
N SER A 184 2.98 -5.39 1.87
CA SER A 184 3.46 -5.80 3.19
C SER A 184 2.32 -6.20 4.13
N LEU A 185 2.63 -6.97 5.17
CA LEU A 185 1.70 -7.22 6.27
C LEU A 185 1.27 -5.93 6.97
N ALA A 186 2.10 -4.88 6.99
CA ALA A 186 1.68 -3.57 7.52
C ALA A 186 0.56 -2.94 6.69
N THR A 187 0.56 -3.16 5.37
CA THR A 187 -0.52 -2.68 4.49
C THR A 187 -1.83 -3.40 4.79
N LEU A 188 -1.76 -4.73 4.96
CA LEU A 188 -2.91 -5.53 5.37
C LEU A 188 -3.42 -5.10 6.76
N PHE A 189 -2.51 -4.92 7.72
CA PHE A 189 -2.82 -4.48 9.06
C PHE A 189 -3.50 -3.13 9.12
N ALA A 190 -2.94 -2.13 8.42
CA ALA A 190 -3.54 -0.80 8.33
C ALA A 190 -4.94 -0.84 7.69
N TYR A 191 -5.09 -1.60 6.60
CA TYR A 191 -6.37 -1.71 5.89
C TYR A 191 -7.43 -2.41 6.75
N THR A 192 -7.09 -3.55 7.35
CA THR A 192 -8.00 -4.30 8.24
C THR A 192 -8.43 -3.44 9.41
N ARG A 193 -7.51 -2.77 10.11
CA ARG A 193 -7.88 -1.86 11.20
C ARG A 193 -8.79 -0.72 10.74
N ALA A 194 -8.56 -0.17 9.55
CA ALA A 194 -9.31 0.99 9.07
C ALA A 194 -10.72 0.65 8.56
N THR A 195 -10.96 -0.61 8.16
CA THR A 195 -12.17 -0.99 7.41
C THR A 195 -12.91 -2.17 8.02
N MET A 196 -12.30 -2.92 8.93
CA MET A 196 -12.84 -4.15 9.48
C MET A 196 -12.87 -4.13 11.03
N PRO A 197 -13.86 -4.83 11.62
CA PRO A 197 -15.10 -5.32 10.99
C PRO A 197 -15.91 -4.20 10.32
N GLU A 198 -16.64 -4.51 9.24
CA GLU A 198 -17.34 -3.49 8.41
C GLU A 198 -18.31 -2.62 9.23
N ASP A 199 -18.99 -3.23 10.20
CA ASP A 199 -19.97 -2.59 11.08
C ASP A 199 -19.33 -1.86 12.27
N ASN A 200 -18.11 -2.22 12.65
CA ASN A 200 -17.39 -1.61 13.77
C ASN A 200 -15.87 -1.56 13.53
N PRO A 201 -15.38 -0.75 12.57
CA PRO A 201 -13.96 -0.69 12.24
C PRO A 201 -13.08 -0.28 13.43
N ASN A 202 -11.86 -0.81 13.50
CA ASN A 202 -10.89 -0.54 14.57
C ASN A 202 -11.39 -0.97 15.98
N SER A 203 -12.30 -1.95 16.05
CA SER A 203 -12.77 -2.51 17.32
C SER A 203 -11.87 -3.60 17.89
N LEU A 204 -11.12 -4.30 17.03
CA LEU A 204 -10.11 -5.27 17.45
C LEU A 204 -8.84 -4.54 17.93
N THR A 205 -8.20 -5.11 18.95
CA THR A 205 -6.87 -4.70 19.41
C THR A 205 -5.80 -5.00 18.36
N ASP A 206 -4.66 -4.35 18.49
CA ASP A 206 -3.52 -4.55 17.58
C ASP A 206 -3.02 -6.01 17.63
N GLN A 207 -3.03 -6.62 18.82
CA GLN A 207 -2.68 -8.04 19.00
C GLN A 207 -3.69 -8.97 18.31
N GLU A 208 -5.00 -8.73 18.48
CA GLU A 208 -6.02 -9.53 17.81
C GLU A 208 -5.91 -9.45 16.28
N ASN A 209 -5.53 -8.29 15.74
CA ASN A 209 -5.30 -8.13 14.31
C ASN A 209 -4.13 -8.99 13.80
N VAL A 210 -2.97 -8.97 14.47
CA VAL A 210 -1.83 -9.80 14.05
C VAL A 210 -2.05 -11.29 14.29
N ASP A 211 -2.80 -11.65 15.33
CA ASP A 211 -3.22 -13.03 15.58
C ASP A 211 -4.10 -13.53 14.41
N VAL A 212 -5.10 -12.76 13.99
CA VAL A 212 -5.94 -13.11 12.82
C VAL A 212 -5.11 -13.20 11.54
N MET A 213 -4.11 -12.33 11.34
CA MET A 213 -3.21 -12.42 10.19
C MET A 213 -2.39 -13.70 10.22
N ALA A 214 -1.84 -14.10 11.37
CA ALA A 214 -1.14 -15.37 11.53
C ALA A 214 -2.05 -16.56 11.14
N TYR A 215 -3.32 -16.54 11.55
CA TYR A 215 -4.30 -17.54 11.14
C TYR A 215 -4.54 -17.54 9.62
N MET A 216 -4.69 -16.37 9.00
CA MET A 216 -4.83 -16.24 7.55
C MET A 216 -3.63 -16.83 6.79
N LEU A 217 -2.42 -16.58 7.29
CA LEU A 217 -1.17 -17.13 6.73
C LEU A 217 -1.11 -18.67 6.88
N SER A 218 -1.45 -19.19 8.06
CA SER A 218 -1.53 -20.64 8.32
C SER A 218 -2.52 -21.33 7.37
N VAL A 219 -3.74 -20.79 7.21
CA VAL A 219 -4.76 -21.31 6.26
C VAL A 219 -4.30 -21.17 4.80
N GLY A 220 -3.48 -20.16 4.52
CA GLY A 220 -2.80 -19.94 3.23
C GLY A 220 -1.70 -20.97 2.92
N GLY A 221 -1.22 -21.70 3.93
CA GLY A 221 -0.19 -22.72 3.83
C GLY A 221 1.23 -22.20 4.03
N MET A 222 1.40 -20.98 4.53
CA MET A 222 2.70 -20.44 4.92
C MET A 222 3.22 -21.19 6.17
N PRO A 223 4.53 -21.47 6.25
CA PRO A 223 5.09 -22.20 7.38
C PRO A 223 5.04 -21.36 8.66
N GLU A 224 4.94 -22.04 9.79
CA GLU A 224 5.14 -21.47 11.11
C GLU A 224 6.64 -21.36 11.41
N GLY A 225 7.00 -20.41 12.28
CA GLY A 225 8.33 -20.28 12.86
C GLY A 225 8.27 -20.16 14.38
N ASP A 226 9.40 -19.79 14.97
CA ASP A 226 9.59 -19.76 16.43
C ASP A 226 9.38 -18.37 17.05
N VAL A 227 9.17 -17.34 16.23
CA VAL A 227 9.00 -15.95 16.66
C VAL A 227 7.60 -15.47 16.32
N GLU A 228 6.97 -14.79 17.27
CA GLU A 228 5.63 -14.24 17.11
C GLU A 228 5.65 -13.01 16.18
N LEU A 229 4.63 -12.89 15.32
CA LEU A 229 4.43 -11.71 14.50
C LEU A 229 4.01 -10.53 15.38
N GLU A 230 4.89 -9.55 15.55
CA GLU A 230 4.63 -8.39 16.40
C GLU A 230 3.65 -7.41 15.74
N ALA A 231 2.78 -6.81 16.55
CA ALA A 231 1.87 -5.73 16.12
C ALA A 231 2.56 -4.37 15.97
N ASP A 232 3.79 -4.36 15.45
CA ASP A 232 4.55 -3.16 15.15
C ASP A 232 4.50 -2.84 13.65
N PRO A 233 4.01 -1.65 13.23
CA PRO A 233 3.90 -1.30 11.83
C PRO A 233 5.23 -1.31 11.05
N ARG A 234 6.39 -1.08 11.69
CA ARG A 234 7.68 -1.09 11.00
C ARG A 234 8.14 -2.52 10.76
N SER A 235 8.05 -3.38 11.77
CA SER A 235 8.31 -4.82 11.65
C SER A 235 7.41 -5.46 10.58
N LEU A 236 6.09 -5.20 10.65
CA LEU A 236 5.11 -5.70 9.67
C LEU A 236 5.36 -5.20 8.25
N ALA A 237 5.95 -4.00 8.09
CA ALA A 237 6.20 -3.42 6.77
C ALA A 237 7.32 -4.15 6.02
N ARG A 238 8.17 -4.89 6.73
CA ARG A 238 9.25 -5.69 6.14
C ARG A 238 8.81 -7.07 5.68
N VAL A 239 7.64 -7.52 6.09
CA VAL A 239 7.14 -8.85 5.70
C VAL A 239 6.25 -8.73 4.48
N VAL A 240 6.74 -9.18 3.33
CA VAL A 240 6.07 -9.08 2.04
C VAL A 240 5.21 -10.31 1.78
N ILE A 241 3.96 -10.06 1.40
CA ILE A 241 3.01 -11.07 0.93
C ILE A 241 3.34 -11.39 -0.52
N GLY A 242 3.49 -12.68 -0.84
CA GLY A 242 3.75 -13.13 -2.20
C GLY A 242 3.38 -14.60 -2.43
N PRO A 243 3.45 -15.08 -3.68
CA PRO A 243 3.25 -16.49 -3.99
C PRO A 243 4.33 -17.36 -3.36
N ARG A 244 4.07 -18.66 -3.28
CA ARG A 244 5.08 -19.63 -2.82
C ARG A 244 6.31 -19.56 -3.75
N PRO A 245 7.54 -19.45 -3.18
CA PRO A 245 8.78 -19.48 -3.96
C PRO A 245 8.98 -20.75 -4.78
#